data_AF-A0A7S1S155-F1
#
_entry.id   AF-A0A7S1S155-F1
#
_cell.length_a   1.000
_cell.length_b   1.000
_cell.length_c   1.000
_cell.angle_alpha   90.00
_cell.angle_beta   90.00
_cell.angle_gamma   90.00
#
_symmetry.space_group_name_H-M   'P 1'
#
loop_
_entity.id
_entity.type
_entity.pdbx_description
1 polymer ?
#
loop_
_entity_poly.entity_id
_entity_poly.type
_entity_poly.pdbx_seq_one_letter_code
_entity_poly.pdbx_strand_id
1 'polypeptide(L)'
;RTLELGQPLSPSAGGPGVQTSRCPLGPSPRGAMPHIGVLFEVRNAETRPGELVSVVGSGPELSNWDPFDFKVAGGLQLRTGAKQYPCWAMSAPVWIQIANDRYTLWEDKDSGSWSDPDSSDGSSPVSPSPQ
;
A
#
# COMPACT_ATOMS: atom_id res chain seq x y z
N ARG A 1 36.36 -37.61 -8.34
CA ARG A 1 35.90 -37.75 -6.94
C ARG A 1 34.41 -37.99 -6.99
N THR A 2 34.06 -39.26 -7.00
CA THR A 2 32.72 -39.81 -7.21
C THR A 2 32.07 -39.96 -5.84
N LEU A 3 30.92 -39.33 -5.61
CA LEU A 3 30.15 -39.52 -4.38
C LEU A 3 28.86 -40.27 -4.70
N GLU A 4 28.93 -41.55 -4.32
CA GLU A 4 27.92 -42.50 -3.87
C GLU A 4 26.42 -42.18 -4.04
N LEU A 5 25.76 -43.07 -4.80
CA LEU A 5 24.32 -43.33 -4.77
C LEU A 5 24.02 -44.37 -3.69
N GLY A 6 23.40 -43.94 -2.58
CA GLY A 6 22.87 -44.81 -1.52
C GLY A 6 21.40 -45.15 -1.74
N GLN A 7 21.09 -46.45 -1.74
CA GLN A 7 19.83 -47.10 -2.10
C GLN A 7 18.69 -47.00 -1.05
N PRO A 8 17.44 -47.34 -1.43
CA PRO A 8 16.23 -47.13 -0.64
C PRO A 8 15.94 -48.27 0.33
N LEU A 9 15.35 -47.95 1.49
CA LEU A 9 14.81 -48.94 2.44
C LEU A 9 13.30 -48.82 2.58
N SER A 10 12.69 -50.00 2.66
CA SER A 10 11.30 -50.39 2.41
C SER A 10 10.21 -49.78 3.32
N PRO A 11 8.95 -49.79 2.86
CA PRO A 11 7.78 -49.41 3.66
C PRO A 11 7.42 -50.50 4.69
N SER A 12 7.32 -50.10 5.96
CA SER A 12 6.82 -50.94 7.05
C SER A 12 5.29 -50.84 7.12
N ALA A 13 4.63 -51.98 6.94
CA ALA A 13 3.20 -52.18 7.10
C ALA A 13 2.84 -52.28 8.59
N GLY A 14 1.95 -51.40 9.06
CA GLY A 14 1.44 -51.42 10.42
C GLY A 14 0.02 -50.85 10.53
N GLY A 15 -0.97 -51.74 10.53
CA GLY A 15 -2.19 -51.70 11.35
C GLY A 15 -3.23 -50.57 11.15
N PRO A 16 -4.48 -50.89 10.77
CA PRO A 16 -5.60 -49.96 10.89
C PRO A 16 -6.08 -49.90 12.35
N GLY A 17 -5.47 -49.01 13.14
CA GLY A 17 -6.02 -48.58 14.42
C GLY A 17 -7.06 -47.50 14.19
N VAL A 18 -8.35 -47.85 14.24
CA VAL A 18 -9.46 -46.89 14.31
C VAL A 18 -9.38 -46.18 15.66
N GLN A 19 -8.60 -45.10 15.71
CA GLN A 19 -8.71 -44.08 16.73
C GLN A 19 -9.48 -42.91 16.11
N THR A 20 -10.77 -42.83 16.46
CA THR A 20 -11.56 -41.61 16.33
C THR A 20 -10.99 -40.56 17.28
N SER A 21 -9.88 -39.95 16.86
CA SER A 21 -9.39 -38.70 17.43
C SER A 21 -10.46 -37.65 17.16
N ARG A 22 -11.30 -37.40 18.15
CA ARG A 22 -12.09 -36.17 18.21
C ARG A 22 -11.04 -35.07 18.27
N CYS A 23 -10.77 -34.45 17.13
CA CYS A 23 -9.96 -33.25 17.06
C CYS A 23 -10.52 -32.30 18.13
N PRO A 24 -9.72 -31.89 19.12
CA PRO A 24 -10.09 -30.76 19.94
C PRO A 24 -10.41 -29.65 18.94
N LEU A 25 -11.63 -29.13 18.99
CA LEU A 25 -11.97 -27.89 18.31
C LEU A 25 -11.07 -26.82 18.95
N GLY A 26 -9.86 -26.70 18.42
CA GLY A 26 -8.93 -25.64 18.75
C GLY A 26 -9.61 -24.30 18.52
N PRO A 27 -9.15 -23.24 19.18
CA PRO A 27 -9.73 -21.92 19.02
C PRO A 27 -9.92 -21.65 17.53
N SER A 28 -11.17 -21.39 17.14
CA SER A 28 -11.59 -21.04 15.79
C SER A 28 -10.51 -20.14 15.18
N PRO A 29 -9.97 -20.43 13.98
CA PRO A 29 -8.97 -19.59 13.37
C PRO A 29 -9.55 -18.18 13.35
N ARG A 30 -8.99 -17.31 14.19
CA ARG A 30 -9.37 -15.90 14.26
C ARG A 30 -9.38 -15.44 12.81
N GLY A 31 -10.56 -15.05 12.33
CA GLY A 31 -10.85 -14.92 10.91
C GLY A 31 -9.70 -14.21 10.22
N ALA A 32 -9.14 -14.85 9.18
CA ALA A 32 -8.10 -14.24 8.38
C ALA A 32 -8.63 -12.87 7.93
N MET A 33 -8.00 -11.79 8.42
CA MET A 33 -8.40 -10.45 8.03
C MET A 33 -8.19 -10.34 6.51
N PRO A 34 -9.14 -9.76 5.77
CA PRO A 34 -8.99 -9.62 4.33
C PRO A 34 -7.80 -8.71 4.02
N HIS A 35 -6.85 -9.22 3.23
CA HIS A 35 -5.73 -8.45 2.69
C HIS A 35 -5.90 -8.27 1.18
N ILE A 36 -5.48 -7.12 0.68
CA ILE A 36 -5.36 -6.85 -0.75
C ILE A 36 -3.89 -6.57 -1.11
N GLY A 37 -3.42 -7.16 -2.20
CA GLY A 37 -2.12 -6.86 -2.78
C GLY A 37 -2.23 -5.68 -3.73
N VAL A 38 -1.48 -4.60 -3.47
CA VAL A 38 -1.47 -3.38 -4.30
C VAL A 38 -0.09 -3.19 -4.91
N LEU A 39 -0.05 -2.87 -6.21
CA LEU A 39 1.15 -2.47 -6.92
C LEU A 39 1.04 -1.00 -7.33
N PHE A 40 2.09 -0.24 -7.04
CA PHE A 40 2.16 1.18 -7.40
C PHE A 40 3.03 1.35 -8.64
N GLU A 41 2.50 2.11 -9.60
CA GLU A 41 3.19 2.54 -10.82
C GLU A 41 3.02 4.05 -10.94
N VAL A 42 4.13 4.75 -11.19
CA VAL A 42 4.16 6.20 -11.41
C VAL A 42 4.78 6.44 -12.78
N ARG A 43 4.03 7.11 -13.65
CA ARG A 43 4.50 7.48 -14.99
C ARG A 43 4.88 8.95 -15.02
N ASN A 44 5.80 9.30 -15.92
CA ASN A 44 6.25 10.67 -16.15
C ASN A 44 6.86 11.33 -14.88
N ALA A 45 7.50 10.53 -14.02
CA ALA A 45 8.25 11.06 -12.89
C ALA A 45 9.72 11.19 -13.28
N GLU A 46 10.15 12.44 -13.49
CA GLU A 46 11.55 12.75 -13.76
C GLU A 46 12.34 12.89 -12.46
N THR A 47 13.53 12.32 -12.43
CA THR A 47 14.43 12.38 -11.26
C THR A 47 15.87 12.63 -11.71
N ARG A 48 16.69 13.15 -10.82
CA ARG A 48 18.13 13.31 -11.03
C ARG A 48 18.87 12.00 -10.74
N PRO A 49 20.06 11.78 -11.33
CA PRO A 49 20.88 10.63 -11.00
C PRO A 49 21.20 10.59 -9.50
N GLY A 50 20.96 9.44 -8.86
CA GLY A 50 21.14 9.24 -7.43
C GLY A 50 19.89 9.47 -6.57
N GLU A 51 18.82 10.02 -7.15
CA GLU A 51 17.52 10.12 -6.47
C GLU A 51 16.78 8.78 -6.48
N LEU A 52 15.91 8.60 -5.48
CA LEU A 52 15.10 7.41 -5.27
C LEU A 52 13.64 7.82 -5.13
N VAL A 53 12.74 7.00 -5.64
CA VAL A 53 11.29 7.20 -5.49
C VAL A 53 10.76 6.11 -4.56
N SER A 54 9.96 6.50 -3.56
CA SER A 54 9.34 5.60 -2.60
C SER A 54 7.88 5.98 -2.37
N VAL A 55 7.02 5.00 -2.11
CA VAL A 55 5.63 5.23 -1.69
C VAL A 55 5.56 5.33 -0.16
N VAL A 56 4.84 6.33 0.33
CA VAL A 56 4.47 6.48 1.75
C VAL A 56 2.96 6.75 1.85
N GLY A 57 2.37 6.42 2.99
CA GLY A 57 0.94 6.61 3.22
C GLY A 57 0.59 6.46 4.70
N SER A 58 -0.67 6.67 5.05
CA SER A 58 -1.14 6.65 6.45
C SER A 58 -1.09 5.27 7.10
N GLY A 59 -1.18 4.19 6.31
CA GLY A 59 -1.15 2.84 6.84
C GLY A 59 0.21 2.50 7.47
N PRO A 60 0.25 1.68 8.53
CA PRO A 60 1.51 1.18 9.09
C PRO A 60 2.31 0.36 8.06
N GLU A 61 1.64 -0.28 7.11
CA GLU A 61 2.26 -0.96 5.97
C GLU A 61 2.85 0.01 4.93
N LEU A 62 2.50 1.30 4.99
CA LEU A 62 3.02 2.39 4.16
C LEU A 62 3.85 3.41 4.95
N SER A 63 4.42 2.99 6.08
CA SER A 63 5.28 3.79 6.97
C SER A 63 4.61 4.95 7.72
N ASN A 64 3.27 5.04 7.76
CA ASN A 64 2.55 6.12 8.46
C ASN A 64 3.07 7.54 8.13
N TRP A 65 3.25 7.81 6.84
CA TRP A 65 3.82 9.05 6.29
C TRP A 65 5.27 9.37 6.68
N ASP A 66 6.01 8.44 7.29
CA ASP A 66 7.43 8.61 7.58
C ASP A 66 8.29 8.07 6.41
N PRO A 67 8.94 8.94 5.61
CA PRO A 67 9.82 8.50 4.54
C PRO A 67 11.16 7.95 5.03
N PHE A 68 11.52 8.16 6.30
CA PHE A 68 12.80 7.76 6.87
C PHE A 68 12.75 6.43 7.63
N ASP A 69 11.58 5.81 7.75
CA ASP A 69 11.49 4.47 8.31
C ASP A 69 12.09 3.45 7.33
N PHE A 70 13.40 3.27 7.41
CA PHE A 70 14.15 2.37 6.53
C PHE A 70 13.68 0.91 6.60
N LYS A 71 12.99 0.49 7.67
CA LYS A 71 12.48 -0.89 7.77
C LYS A 71 11.31 -1.12 6.82
N VAL A 72 10.44 -0.13 6.66
CA VAL A 72 9.24 -0.23 5.83
C VAL A 72 9.46 0.45 4.48
N ALA A 73 10.00 1.66 4.46
CA ALA A 73 10.24 2.46 3.25
C ALA A 73 11.22 1.78 2.27
N GLY A 74 12.20 1.01 2.77
CA GLY A 74 13.11 0.23 1.92
C GLY A 74 12.40 -0.83 1.07
N GLY A 75 11.26 -1.36 1.56
CA GLY A 75 10.41 -2.29 0.82
C GLY A 75 9.47 -1.62 -0.18
N LEU A 76 9.25 -0.31 -0.07
CA LEU A 76 8.32 0.48 -0.87
C LEU A 76 9.02 1.35 -1.94
N GLN A 77 10.30 1.08 -2.19
CA GLN A 77 11.07 1.76 -3.20
C GLN A 77 10.64 1.32 -4.60
N LEU A 78 10.28 2.29 -5.45
CA LEU A 78 10.02 2.03 -6.86
C LEU A 78 11.32 1.92 -7.62
N ARG A 79 11.32 1.07 -8.64
CA ARG A 79 12.46 0.89 -9.55
C ARG A 79 12.09 1.36 -10.94
N THR A 80 13.10 1.84 -11.63
CA THR A 80 13.04 2.15 -13.05
C THR A 80 14.25 1.57 -13.76
N GLY A 81 14.15 1.38 -15.06
CA GLY A 81 15.26 0.98 -15.93
C GLY A 81 15.44 2.01 -17.04
N ALA A 82 16.63 2.03 -17.66
CA ALA A 82 16.95 2.99 -18.73
C ALA A 82 15.96 2.95 -19.92
N LYS A 83 15.33 1.79 -20.18
CA LYS A 83 14.31 1.62 -21.23
C LYS A 83 12.89 1.99 -20.80
N GLN A 84 12.65 2.08 -19.50
CA GLN A 84 11.33 2.30 -18.90
C GLN A 84 11.18 3.72 -18.36
N TYR A 85 12.28 4.43 -18.08
CA TYR A 85 12.25 5.82 -17.66
C TYR A 85 11.47 6.69 -18.67
N PRO A 86 10.55 7.56 -18.22
CA PRO A 86 10.29 8.02 -16.83
C PRO A 86 9.16 7.25 -16.10
N CYS A 87 9.03 5.94 -16.31
CA CYS A 87 8.12 5.07 -15.55
C CYS A 87 8.84 4.38 -14.39
N TRP A 88 8.21 4.42 -13.22
CA TRP A 88 8.66 3.82 -11.97
C TRP A 88 7.61 2.83 -11.49
N ALA A 89 8.02 1.63 -11.12
CA ALA A 89 7.11 0.59 -10.65
C ALA A 89 7.69 -0.17 -9.46
N MET A 90 6.82 -0.67 -8.60
CA MET A 90 7.20 -1.60 -7.54
C MET A 90 7.54 -2.98 -8.09
N SER A 91 8.51 -3.65 -7.45
CA SER A 91 8.87 -5.03 -7.82
C SER A 91 8.02 -6.10 -7.15
N ALA A 92 7.33 -5.77 -6.05
CA ALA A 92 6.48 -6.69 -5.30
C ALA A 92 5.23 -5.95 -4.79
N PRO A 93 4.08 -6.64 -4.65
CA PRO A 93 2.88 -6.03 -4.11
C PRO A 93 3.02 -5.74 -2.62
N VAL A 94 2.38 -4.66 -2.17
CA VAL A 94 2.17 -4.35 -0.75
C VAL A 94 0.87 -4.99 -0.32
N TRP A 95 0.91 -5.76 0.78
CA TRP A 95 -0.28 -6.37 1.35
C TRP A 95 -0.91 -5.42 2.36
N ILE A 96 -2.01 -4.79 1.96
CA ILE A 96 -2.75 -3.82 2.77
C ILE A 96 -3.88 -4.55 3.48
N GLN A 97 -4.02 -4.31 4.79
CA GLN A 97 -5.16 -4.79 5.55
C GLN A 97 -6.39 -3.96 5.20
N ILE A 98 -7.42 -4.61 4.67
CA ILE A 98 -8.71 -3.96 4.46
C ILE A 98 -9.40 -3.98 5.82
N ALA A 99 -9.46 -2.83 6.49
CA ALA A 99 -10.30 -2.70 7.66
C ALA A 99 -11.73 -3.06 7.24
N ASN A 100 -12.32 -4.05 7.92
CA ASN A 100 -13.72 -4.45 7.71
C ASN A 100 -14.70 -3.43 8.32
N ASP A 101 -14.15 -2.33 8.81
CA ASP A 101 -14.88 -1.21 9.35
C ASP A 101 -15.46 -0.47 8.17
N ARG A 102 -16.70 -0.86 7.86
CA ARG A 102 -17.67 -0.15 7.04
C ARG A 102 -17.26 1.30 6.97
N TYR A 103 -16.84 1.73 5.78
CA TYR A 103 -16.58 3.10 5.39
C TYR A 103 -17.16 4.04 6.45
N THR A 104 -16.33 4.50 7.39
CA THR A 104 -16.65 5.74 8.08
C THR A 104 -16.69 6.72 6.93
N LEU A 105 -17.90 6.89 6.39
CA LEU A 105 -18.30 8.06 5.66
C LEU A 105 -17.62 9.16 6.43
N TRP A 106 -16.59 9.74 5.84
CA TRP A 106 -16.21 11.09 6.19
C TRP A 106 -17.49 11.85 5.88
N GLU A 107 -18.38 11.93 6.85
CA GLU A 107 -19.47 12.88 6.83
C GLU A 107 -18.71 14.19 6.70
N ASP A 108 -18.79 14.75 5.51
CA ASP A 108 -18.37 16.09 5.16
C ASP A 108 -19.20 17.03 6.04
N LYS A 109 -18.88 17.06 7.34
CA LYS A 109 -19.60 17.84 8.36
C LYS A 109 -19.25 19.31 8.23
N ASP A 110 -18.24 19.61 7.42
CA ASP A 110 -17.81 20.93 7.03
C ASP A 110 -17.90 21.09 5.50
N SER A 111 -19.00 20.65 4.89
CA SER A 111 -19.50 21.28 3.66
C SER A 111 -19.89 22.72 4.01
N GLY A 112 -18.87 23.51 4.36
CA GLY A 112 -18.94 24.92 4.60
C GLY A 112 -19.60 25.51 3.36
N SER A 113 -20.80 26.00 3.57
CA SER A 113 -21.41 27.03 2.74
C SER A 113 -20.29 28.01 2.38
N TRP A 114 -19.80 27.95 1.15
CA TRP A 114 -19.02 29.03 0.58
C TRP A 114 -19.97 30.21 0.56
N SER A 115 -19.94 31.03 1.61
CA SER A 115 -20.53 32.35 1.54
C SER A 115 -19.74 33.07 0.47
N ASP A 116 -20.39 33.31 -0.67
CA ASP A 116 -19.84 34.10 -1.75
C ASP A 116 -19.18 35.35 -1.15
N PRO A 117 -17.90 35.61 -1.43
CA PRO A 117 -17.26 36.84 -1.00
C PRO A 117 -17.99 37.99 -1.68
N ASP A 118 -18.87 38.58 -0.89
CA ASP A 118 -19.45 39.91 -0.98
C ASP A 118 -19.05 40.66 -2.25
N SER A 119 -20.04 40.71 -3.14
CA SER A 119 -20.15 41.52 -4.33
C SER A 119 -19.92 43.00 -3.99
N SER A 120 -18.65 43.40 -3.84
CA SER A 120 -18.28 44.79 -3.62
C SER A 120 -18.50 45.58 -4.92
N ASP A 121 -19.61 46.32 -4.89
CA ASP A 121 -20.11 47.26 -5.87
C ASP A 121 -19.01 48.17 -6.43
N GLY A 122 -18.86 48.15 -7.75
CA GLY A 122 -17.86 48.91 -8.49
C GLY A 122 -18.22 50.39 -8.54
N SER A 123 -17.81 51.16 -7.53
CA SER A 123 -17.77 52.62 -7.63
C SER A 123 -16.39 53.06 -8.14
N SER A 124 -16.28 53.21 -9.46
CA SER A 124 -15.10 53.80 -10.11
C SER A 124 -15.08 55.32 -9.89
N PRO A 125 -13.98 55.92 -9.39
CA PRO A 125 -13.87 57.38 -9.32
C PRO A 125 -13.60 57.98 -10.71
N VAL A 126 -14.38 59.00 -11.06
CA VAL A 126 -14.17 59.83 -12.25
C VAL A 126 -12.89 60.66 -12.09
N SER A 127 -11.92 60.48 -12.98
CA SER A 127 -10.75 61.36 -13.06
C SER A 127 -11.09 62.66 -13.81
N PRO A 128 -10.79 63.84 -13.25
CA PRO A 128 -10.90 65.10 -13.98
C PRO A 128 -9.67 65.32 -14.88
N SER A 129 -9.92 65.74 -16.12
CA SER A 129 -8.91 66.11 -17.11
C SER A 129 -8.23 67.44 -16.74
N PRO A 130 -6.90 67.56 -16.87
CA PRO A 130 -6.23 68.86 -16.82
C PRO A 130 -6.32 69.61 -18.17
N GLN A 131 -6.49 70.93 -18.08
CA GLN A 131 -6.38 71.90 -19.18
C GLN A 131 -4.93 72.22 -19.53
#